data_AF-A0AAU6K3G3-F1
#
_entry.id   AF-A0AAU6K3G3-F1
#
_cell.length_a   1.000
_cell.length_b   1.000
_cell.length_c   1.000
_cell.angle_alpha   90.00
_cell.angle_beta   90.00
_cell.angle_gamma   90.00
#
_symmetry.space_group_name_H-M   'P 1'
#
loop_
_entity.id
_entity.type
_entity.pdbx_description
1 polymer ?
#
loop_
_entity_poly.entity_id
_entity_poly.type
_entity_poly.pdbx_seq_one_letter_code
_entity_poly.pdbx_strand_id
1 'polypeptide(L)'
;MTTRTGTATVQTEEHDGIFVITLDRPETRNAVDGATARAPAAAVDRLESRDDLWVGSLTGTDGVFSAGMDLKAFAAGDTPVVEGRGFADITRTRVTTIPRNIALELRLTGDPLPAERAEQFGLVNYPTEPGQALRRAVELAALVVRNAPPAVAAVKRVVTERTAFRDEDAFVEQDRIVAPVLGSHDAKEGARAFTERRSPLWQGR
;
A
#
# COMPACT_ATOMS: atom_id res chain seq x y z
N MET A 1 3.27 -19.65 -9.79
CA MET A 1 1.99 -19.98 -10.46
C MET A 1 1.10 -18.77 -10.28
N THR A 2 0.79 -18.04 -11.36
CA THR A 2 -0.02 -16.82 -11.29
C THR A 2 -1.49 -17.20 -11.18
N THR A 3 -2.12 -16.88 -10.05
CA THR A 3 -3.55 -17.11 -9.86
C THR A 3 -4.27 -15.77 -10.01
N ARG A 4 -5.26 -15.71 -10.91
CA ARG A 4 -6.09 -14.52 -11.14
C ARG A 4 -7.52 -14.79 -10.70
N THR A 5 -8.08 -13.90 -9.90
CA THR A 5 -9.48 -13.99 -9.41
C THR A 5 -10.04 -12.58 -9.32
N GLY A 6 -11.35 -12.38 -9.49
CA GLY A 6 -11.92 -11.04 -9.42
C GLY A 6 -13.40 -11.01 -9.07
N THR A 7 -13.85 -9.81 -8.73
CA THR A 7 -15.26 -9.41 -8.66
C THR A 7 -15.62 -8.61 -9.92
N ALA A 8 -16.82 -8.05 -9.98
CA ALA A 8 -17.22 -7.18 -11.09
C ALA A 8 -16.43 -5.86 -11.16
N THR A 9 -15.77 -5.42 -10.07
CA THR A 9 -15.12 -4.09 -10.00
C THR A 9 -13.64 -4.13 -9.64
N VAL A 10 -13.11 -5.31 -9.29
CA VAL A 10 -11.72 -5.51 -8.88
C VAL A 10 -11.21 -6.87 -9.36
N GLN A 11 -10.04 -6.87 -10.00
CA GLN A 11 -9.25 -8.06 -10.28
C GLN A 11 -8.10 -8.18 -9.28
N THR A 12 -7.69 -9.42 -9.00
CA THR A 12 -6.56 -9.72 -8.12
C THR A 12 -5.63 -10.74 -8.76
N GLU A 13 -4.32 -10.55 -8.59
CA GLU A 13 -3.26 -11.43 -9.09
C GLU A 13 -2.22 -11.70 -8.00
N GLU A 14 -1.83 -12.97 -7.86
CA GLU A 14 -0.83 -13.42 -6.90
C GLU A 14 0.45 -13.87 -7.61
N HIS A 15 1.60 -13.37 -7.19
CA HIS A 15 2.90 -13.86 -7.66
C HIS A 15 4.02 -13.62 -6.63
N ASP A 16 4.66 -14.69 -6.17
CA ASP A 16 5.83 -14.66 -5.28
C ASP A 16 5.58 -13.79 -4.01
N GLY A 17 4.41 -13.99 -3.41
CA GLY A 17 3.84 -13.26 -2.27
C GLY A 17 3.71 -11.75 -2.45
N ILE A 18 3.63 -11.31 -3.70
CA ILE A 18 3.08 -10.01 -4.08
C ILE A 18 1.61 -10.23 -4.46
N PHE A 19 0.76 -9.34 -3.97
CA PHE A 19 -0.67 -9.34 -4.25
C PHE A 19 -1.06 -8.06 -5.00
N VAL A 20 -1.36 -8.18 -6.28
CA VAL A 20 -1.79 -7.05 -7.12
C VAL A 20 -3.30 -6.96 -7.10
N ILE A 21 -3.82 -5.79 -6.75
CA ILE A 21 -5.23 -5.44 -6.71
C ILE A 21 -5.45 -4.40 -7.80
N THR A 22 -6.34 -4.67 -8.73
CA THR A 22 -6.60 -3.82 -9.90
C THR A 22 -8.06 -3.40 -9.91
N LEU A 23 -8.33 -2.09 -9.79
CA LEU A 23 -9.66 -1.54 -10.04
C LEU A 23 -10.02 -1.75 -11.52
N ASP A 24 -11.19 -2.33 -11.76
CA ASP A 24 -11.62 -2.80 -13.09
C ASP A 24 -13.03 -2.27 -13.41
N ARG A 25 -13.10 -0.94 -13.58
CA ARG A 25 -14.28 -0.20 -14.05
C ARG A 25 -13.88 0.85 -15.10
N PRO A 26 -13.22 0.45 -16.20
CA PRO A 26 -12.66 1.41 -17.16
C PRO A 26 -13.72 2.33 -17.78
N GLU A 27 -14.95 1.86 -17.93
CA GLU A 27 -16.09 2.63 -18.45
C GLU A 27 -16.47 3.84 -17.60
N THR A 28 -16.09 3.84 -16.32
CA THR A 28 -16.25 4.98 -15.40
C THR A 28 -14.93 5.64 -15.02
N ARG A 29 -13.82 5.30 -15.70
CA ARG A 29 -12.46 5.69 -15.31
C ARG A 29 -12.13 5.28 -13.87
N ASN A 30 -12.53 4.07 -13.50
CA ASN A 30 -12.32 3.47 -12.18
C ASN A 30 -12.89 4.33 -11.04
N ALA A 31 -14.07 4.94 -11.26
CA ALA A 31 -14.77 5.68 -10.21
C ALA A 31 -15.20 4.73 -9.08
N VAL A 32 -15.20 5.23 -7.85
CA VAL A 32 -15.47 4.43 -6.65
C VAL A 32 -16.92 4.62 -6.20
N ASP A 33 -17.71 3.58 -6.38
CA ASP A 33 -19.03 3.38 -5.76
C ASP A 33 -18.91 2.50 -4.49
N GLY A 34 -20.01 2.18 -3.83
CA GLY A 34 -20.02 1.37 -2.62
C GLY A 34 -19.46 -0.04 -2.84
N ALA A 35 -19.71 -0.65 -4.00
CA ALA A 35 -19.15 -1.97 -4.34
C ALA A 35 -17.63 -1.91 -4.51
N THR A 36 -17.16 -0.90 -5.25
CA THR A 36 -15.74 -0.62 -5.51
C THR A 36 -15.02 -0.12 -4.26
N ALA A 37 -15.71 0.43 -3.26
CA ALA A 37 -15.11 0.72 -1.96
C ALA A 37 -14.87 -0.55 -1.14
N ARG A 38 -15.81 -1.52 -1.19
CA ARG A 38 -15.73 -2.77 -0.42
C ARG A 38 -14.79 -3.81 -1.03
N ALA A 39 -14.71 -3.89 -2.36
CA ALA A 39 -13.93 -4.94 -3.02
C ALA A 39 -12.40 -4.86 -2.77
N PRO A 40 -11.74 -3.69 -2.87
CA PRO A 40 -10.35 -3.54 -2.47
C PRO A 40 -10.13 -3.78 -0.96
N ALA A 41 -11.07 -3.36 -0.10
CA ALA A 41 -10.97 -3.62 1.34
C ALA A 41 -10.97 -5.12 1.65
N ALA A 42 -11.85 -5.89 1.01
CA ALA A 42 -11.85 -7.36 1.12
C ALA A 42 -10.57 -8.00 0.56
N ALA A 43 -9.98 -7.40 -0.48
CA ALA A 43 -8.70 -7.85 -1.02
C ALA A 43 -7.54 -7.56 -0.04
N VAL A 44 -7.56 -6.40 0.64
CA VAL A 44 -6.61 -6.10 1.71
C VAL A 44 -6.77 -7.08 2.89
N ASP A 45 -8.00 -7.40 3.29
CA ASP A 45 -8.24 -8.41 4.34
C ASP A 45 -7.68 -9.79 3.98
N ARG A 46 -7.79 -10.16 2.70
CA ARG A 46 -7.17 -11.38 2.19
C ARG A 46 -5.64 -11.32 2.25
N LEU A 47 -5.04 -10.18 1.90
CA LEU A 47 -3.59 -9.98 2.02
C LEU A 47 -3.14 -10.10 3.48
N GLU A 48 -3.86 -9.48 4.41
CA GLU A 48 -3.49 -9.48 5.84
C GLU A 48 -3.71 -10.82 6.55
N SER A 49 -4.62 -11.66 6.04
CA SER A 49 -4.94 -12.97 6.64
C SER A 49 -4.10 -14.14 6.10
N ARG A 50 -3.26 -13.91 5.09
CA ARG A 50 -2.48 -14.96 4.43
C ARG A 50 -0.99 -14.83 4.72
N ASP A 51 -0.38 -15.90 5.24
CA ASP A 51 1.05 -15.93 5.58
C ASP A 51 1.97 -16.00 4.34
N ASP A 52 1.43 -16.33 3.17
CA ASP A 52 2.15 -16.44 1.90
C ASP A 52 2.02 -15.20 1.01
N LEU A 53 1.31 -14.16 1.46
CA LEU A 53 1.25 -12.86 0.81
C LEU A 53 1.91 -11.82 1.73
N TRP A 54 2.84 -11.03 1.19
CA TRP A 54 3.67 -10.12 1.99
C TRP A 54 3.50 -8.66 1.60
N VAL A 55 3.27 -8.36 0.32
CA VAL A 55 3.19 -6.98 -0.18
C VAL A 55 2.02 -6.82 -1.13
N GLY A 56 1.18 -5.82 -0.88
CA GLY A 56 0.09 -5.42 -1.78
C GLY A 56 0.50 -4.31 -2.74
N SER A 57 0.02 -4.38 -3.99
CA SER A 57 0.03 -3.26 -4.94
C SER A 57 -1.40 -2.96 -5.38
N LEU A 58 -1.79 -1.68 -5.41
CA LEU A 58 -3.10 -1.24 -5.88
C LEU A 58 -2.93 -0.41 -7.15
N THR A 59 -3.69 -0.74 -8.20
CA THR A 59 -3.65 -0.06 -9.49
C THR A 59 -5.04 -0.02 -10.15
N GLY A 60 -5.16 0.54 -11.35
CA GLY A 60 -6.41 0.60 -12.13
C GLY A 60 -6.19 0.22 -13.60
N THR A 61 -7.24 -0.28 -14.25
CA THR A 61 -7.24 -0.61 -15.68
C THR A 61 -7.21 0.62 -16.58
N ASP A 62 -6.90 0.41 -17.86
CA ASP A 62 -6.96 1.42 -18.94
C ASP A 62 -6.19 2.72 -18.67
N GLY A 63 -5.06 2.61 -17.95
CA GLY A 63 -4.13 3.72 -17.73
C GLY A 63 -4.65 4.79 -16.77
N VAL A 64 -5.78 4.55 -16.08
CA VAL A 64 -6.34 5.46 -15.08
C VAL A 64 -6.38 4.76 -13.73
N PHE A 65 -5.79 5.34 -12.69
CA PHE A 65 -5.90 4.80 -11.34
C PHE A 65 -7.35 4.85 -10.83
N SER A 66 -7.88 6.06 -10.64
CA SER A 66 -9.28 6.31 -10.28
C SER A 66 -9.63 7.77 -10.53
N ALA A 67 -10.84 8.03 -11.03
CA ALA A 67 -11.40 9.37 -11.14
C ALA A 67 -11.99 9.92 -9.82
N GLY A 68 -11.89 9.16 -8.71
CA GLY A 68 -12.47 9.53 -7.42
C GLY A 68 -13.87 8.95 -7.22
N MET A 69 -14.73 9.66 -6.50
CA MET A 69 -16.08 9.20 -6.16
C MET A 69 -16.97 9.06 -7.40
N ASP A 70 -17.73 7.96 -7.48
CA ASP A 70 -18.78 7.80 -8.48
C ASP A 70 -19.98 8.71 -8.14
N LEU A 71 -20.05 9.88 -8.78
CA LEU A 71 -21.08 10.88 -8.53
C LEU A 71 -22.49 10.42 -8.93
N LYS A 72 -22.61 9.47 -9.87
CA LYS A 72 -23.92 8.93 -10.27
C LYS A 72 -24.45 7.99 -9.20
N ALA A 73 -23.59 7.12 -8.66
CA ALA A 73 -23.92 6.26 -7.53
C ALA A 73 -24.25 7.10 -6.28
N PHE A 74 -23.46 8.14 -6.02
CA PHE A 74 -23.72 9.08 -4.92
C PHE A 74 -25.07 9.78 -5.04
N ALA A 75 -25.42 10.27 -6.22
CA ALA A 75 -26.73 10.88 -6.48
C ALA A 75 -27.89 9.89 -6.28
N ALA A 76 -27.65 8.59 -6.45
CA ALA A 76 -28.61 7.51 -6.19
C ALA A 76 -28.68 7.05 -4.71
N GLY A 77 -27.94 7.72 -3.82
CA GLY A 77 -27.92 7.43 -2.38
C GLY A 77 -26.85 6.43 -1.94
N ASP A 78 -25.97 5.99 -2.83
CA ASP A 78 -24.83 5.14 -2.46
C ASP A 78 -23.72 5.98 -1.81
N THR A 79 -23.02 5.40 -0.84
CA THR A 79 -21.91 6.08 -0.15
C THR A 79 -20.68 5.17 -0.18
N PRO A 80 -19.59 5.55 -0.87
CA PRO A 80 -18.38 4.74 -1.01
C PRO A 80 -17.47 4.84 0.21
N VAL A 81 -18.03 4.60 1.39
CA VAL A 81 -17.30 4.61 2.66
C VAL A 81 -17.43 3.24 3.30
N VAL A 82 -16.29 2.65 3.65
CA VAL A 82 -16.24 1.46 4.47
C VAL A 82 -16.03 1.90 5.92
N GLU A 83 -16.95 1.50 6.81
CA GLU A 83 -16.84 1.76 8.25
C GLU A 83 -15.49 1.23 8.75
N GLY A 84 -14.80 2.00 9.60
CA GLY A 84 -13.47 1.60 10.06
C GLY A 84 -12.32 1.86 9.07
N ARG A 85 -12.59 2.23 7.80
CA ARG A 85 -11.57 2.22 6.73
C ARG A 85 -11.51 3.47 5.84
N GLY A 86 -12.62 4.22 5.72
CA GLY A 86 -12.67 5.45 4.93
C GLY A 86 -12.98 5.20 3.45
N PHE A 87 -12.57 6.12 2.56
CA PHE A 87 -12.75 6.01 1.12
C PHE A 87 -11.71 5.05 0.54
N ALA A 88 -12.19 3.95 -0.07
CA ALA A 88 -11.40 2.90 -0.72
C ALA A 88 -10.24 2.31 0.12
N ASP A 89 -10.39 2.26 1.45
CA ASP A 89 -9.41 1.67 2.41
C ASP A 89 -8.00 2.31 2.41
N ILE A 90 -7.80 3.43 1.71
CA ILE A 90 -6.46 4.07 1.57
C ILE A 90 -6.41 5.49 2.15
N THR A 91 -7.54 6.07 2.53
CA THR A 91 -7.67 7.51 2.85
C THR A 91 -7.78 7.85 4.33
N ARG A 92 -7.74 6.86 5.24
CA ARG A 92 -7.82 7.11 6.69
C ARG A 92 -6.52 7.63 7.30
N THR A 93 -5.38 7.42 6.66
CA THR A 93 -4.10 7.82 7.21
C THR A 93 -3.86 9.30 6.97
N ARG A 94 -3.58 10.06 8.05
CA ARG A 94 -3.03 11.42 7.99
C ARG A 94 -1.61 11.38 7.42
N VAL A 95 -1.46 11.13 6.13
CA VAL A 95 -0.18 11.34 5.47
C VAL A 95 -0.17 12.77 4.94
N THR A 96 0.34 13.69 5.75
CA THR A 96 0.74 15.01 5.23
C THR A 96 2.11 14.85 4.56
N THR A 97 2.14 14.21 3.40
CA THR A 97 3.39 14.01 2.65
C THR A 97 3.88 15.32 2.03
N ILE A 98 2.94 16.21 1.66
CA ILE A 98 3.25 17.48 1.00
C ILE A 98 3.15 18.68 1.97
N PRO A 99 3.91 19.78 1.71
CA PRO A 99 3.85 20.99 2.53
C PRO A 99 2.44 21.57 2.65
N ARG A 100 2.11 22.15 3.82
CA ARG A 100 0.76 22.64 4.15
C ARG A 100 0.23 23.66 3.13
N ASN A 101 1.07 24.57 2.66
CA ASN A 101 0.70 25.58 1.67
C ASN A 101 0.29 24.95 0.33
N ILE A 102 1.03 23.94 -0.15
CA ILE A 102 0.69 23.21 -1.38
C ILE A 102 -0.60 22.43 -1.18
N ALA A 103 -0.76 21.77 -0.03
CA ALA A 103 -2.00 21.05 0.28
C ALA A 103 -3.23 21.97 0.35
N LEU A 104 -3.07 23.22 0.78
CA LEU A 104 -4.13 24.22 0.79
C LEU A 104 -4.44 24.73 -0.62
N GLU A 105 -3.43 25.03 -1.43
CA GLU A 105 -3.58 25.37 -2.86
C GLU A 105 -4.44 24.33 -3.56
N LEU A 106 -4.02 23.05 -3.53
CA LEU A 106 -4.72 21.95 -4.20
C LEU A 106 -6.17 21.76 -3.71
N ARG A 107 -6.41 21.91 -2.40
CA ARG A 107 -7.76 21.75 -1.83
C ARG A 107 -8.71 22.90 -2.18
N LEU A 108 -8.17 24.12 -2.31
CA LEU A 108 -8.97 25.31 -2.57
C LEU A 108 -9.22 25.51 -4.06
N THR A 109 -8.27 25.15 -4.93
CA THR A 109 -8.41 25.32 -6.38
C THR A 109 -8.98 24.08 -7.07
N GLY A 110 -8.68 22.88 -6.54
CA GLY A 110 -9.02 21.62 -7.20
C GLY A 110 -8.17 21.32 -8.44
N ASP A 111 -7.09 22.07 -8.67
CA ASP A 111 -6.21 21.86 -9.82
C ASP A 111 -5.48 20.51 -9.74
N PRO A 112 -5.23 19.85 -10.88
CA PRO A 112 -4.47 18.61 -10.91
C PRO A 112 -3.01 18.83 -10.49
N LEU A 113 -2.44 17.86 -9.78
CA LEU A 113 -1.02 17.81 -9.44
C LEU A 113 -0.29 16.80 -10.36
N PRO A 114 0.55 17.25 -11.32
CA PRO A 114 1.32 16.36 -12.18
C PRO A 114 2.29 15.48 -11.38
N ALA A 115 2.63 14.29 -11.90
CA ALA A 115 3.46 13.30 -11.21
C ALA A 115 4.87 13.83 -10.87
N GLU A 116 5.46 14.63 -11.75
CA GLU A 116 6.78 15.24 -11.58
C GLU A 116 6.77 16.27 -10.44
N ARG A 117 5.69 17.06 -10.33
CA ARG A 117 5.52 18.00 -9.22
C ARG A 117 5.18 17.26 -7.92
N ALA A 118 4.45 16.15 -7.99
CA ALA A 118 4.18 15.29 -6.84
C ALA A 118 5.47 14.64 -6.29
N GLU A 119 6.40 14.24 -7.15
CA GLU A 119 7.72 13.72 -6.78
C GLU A 119 8.53 14.77 -6.00
N GLN A 120 8.55 16.02 -6.46
CA GLN A 120 9.29 17.11 -5.80
C GLN A 120 8.83 17.34 -4.35
N PHE A 121 7.57 17.05 -4.04
CA PHE A 121 7.03 17.15 -2.68
C PHE A 121 7.03 15.83 -1.91
N GLY A 122 7.62 14.77 -2.47
CA GLY A 122 7.69 13.45 -1.83
C GLY A 122 6.37 12.68 -1.82
N LEU A 123 5.33 13.15 -2.52
CA LEU A 123 4.05 12.44 -2.62
C LEU A 123 4.16 11.19 -3.50
N VAL A 124 5.00 11.24 -4.54
CA VAL A 124 5.29 10.13 -5.45
C VAL A 124 6.77 9.78 -5.33
N ASN A 125 7.09 8.50 -5.12
CA ASN A 125 8.49 8.07 -5.01
C ASN A 125 9.18 7.91 -6.36
N TYR A 126 8.44 7.46 -7.38
CA TYR A 126 8.96 7.14 -8.70
C TYR A 126 7.94 7.52 -9.78
N PRO A 127 8.06 8.69 -10.42
CA PRO A 127 7.35 8.93 -11.67
C PRO A 127 7.89 7.95 -12.74
N THR A 128 7.02 7.52 -13.63
CA THR A 128 7.35 6.58 -14.70
C THR A 128 6.74 7.03 -16.01
N GLU A 129 7.27 6.51 -17.12
CA GLU A 129 6.59 6.60 -18.41
C GLU A 129 5.16 6.02 -18.35
N PRO A 130 4.21 6.54 -19.14
CA PRO A 130 2.86 6.01 -19.22
C PRO A 130 2.83 4.49 -19.42
N GLY A 131 2.04 3.80 -18.61
CA GLY A 131 1.91 2.34 -18.65
C GLY A 131 2.99 1.56 -17.89
N GLN A 132 4.03 2.20 -17.34
CA GLN A 132 5.10 1.50 -16.61
C GLN A 132 4.91 1.46 -15.09
N ALA A 133 3.90 2.16 -14.54
CA ALA A 133 3.70 2.31 -13.11
C ALA A 133 3.51 0.97 -12.37
N LEU A 134 2.66 0.07 -12.89
CA LEU A 134 2.44 -1.24 -12.27
C LEU A 134 3.71 -2.08 -12.25
N ARG A 135 4.43 -2.13 -13.37
CA ARG A 135 5.71 -2.84 -13.45
C ARG A 135 6.68 -2.33 -12.39
N ARG A 136 6.84 -1.01 -12.28
CA ARG A 136 7.73 -0.40 -11.29
C ARG A 136 7.30 -0.71 -9.85
N ALA A 137 6.00 -0.70 -9.57
CA ALA A 137 5.45 -1.06 -8.27
C ALA A 137 5.74 -2.53 -7.91
N VAL A 138 5.59 -3.46 -8.86
CA VAL A 138 5.92 -4.89 -8.67
C VAL A 138 7.42 -5.09 -8.46
N GLU A 139 8.29 -4.38 -9.20
CA GLU A 139 9.74 -4.43 -8.99
C GLU A 139 10.12 -3.96 -7.57
N LEU A 140 9.46 -2.92 -7.07
CA LEU A 140 9.65 -2.44 -5.70
C LEU A 140 9.11 -3.43 -4.67
N ALA A 141 7.94 -4.02 -4.90
CA ALA A 141 7.38 -5.06 -4.03
C ALA A 141 8.32 -6.27 -3.95
N ALA A 142 8.92 -6.69 -5.06
CA ALA A 142 9.93 -7.76 -5.07
C ALA A 142 11.20 -7.41 -4.29
N LEU A 143 11.59 -6.12 -4.21
CA LEU A 143 12.66 -5.68 -3.31
C LEU A 143 12.25 -5.82 -1.84
N VAL A 144 11.00 -5.51 -1.50
CA VAL A 144 10.49 -5.64 -0.13
C VAL A 144 10.42 -7.11 0.29
N VAL A 145 9.85 -7.99 -0.56
CA VAL A 145 9.72 -9.44 -0.32
C VAL A 145 11.05 -10.15 -0.06
N ARG A 146 12.17 -9.60 -0.55
CA ARG A 146 13.52 -10.15 -0.30
C ARG A 146 13.98 -10.02 1.16
N ASN A 147 13.31 -9.22 1.98
CA ASN A 147 13.67 -8.99 3.37
C ASN A 147 12.79 -9.81 4.32
N ALA A 148 13.26 -10.00 5.56
CA ALA A 148 12.51 -10.72 6.58
C ALA A 148 11.15 -10.03 6.84
N PRO A 149 10.01 -10.73 6.67
CA PRO A 149 8.69 -10.17 6.94
C PRO A 149 8.53 -9.48 8.30
N PRO A 150 8.98 -10.08 9.43
CA PRO A 150 8.86 -9.41 10.73
C PRO A 150 9.68 -8.12 10.83
N ALA A 151 10.82 -8.03 10.14
CA ALA A 151 11.64 -6.83 10.11
C ALA A 151 11.00 -5.71 9.27
N VAL A 152 10.46 -6.04 8.09
CA VAL A 152 9.74 -5.06 7.25
C VAL A 152 8.53 -4.51 7.99
N ALA A 153 7.74 -5.39 8.62
CA ALA A 153 6.57 -5.00 9.40
C ALA A 153 6.94 -4.09 10.57
N ALA A 154 8.00 -4.43 11.32
CA ALA A 154 8.50 -3.62 12.43
C ALA A 154 8.97 -2.23 11.96
N VAL A 155 9.76 -2.15 10.88
CA VAL A 155 10.20 -0.87 10.32
C VAL A 155 9.02 -0.01 9.89
N LYS A 156 8.06 -0.58 9.16
CA LYS A 156 6.82 0.11 8.76
C LYS A 156 6.11 0.66 9.99
N ARG A 157 5.91 -0.17 11.01
CA ARG A 157 5.21 0.18 12.25
C ARG A 157 5.89 1.32 12.99
N VAL A 158 7.21 1.23 13.20
CA VAL A 158 8.00 2.28 13.86
C VAL A 158 7.82 3.62 13.13
N VAL A 159 7.89 3.63 11.80
CA VAL A 159 7.75 4.85 11.00
C VAL A 159 6.32 5.41 11.04
N THR A 160 5.30 4.55 10.93
CA THR A 160 3.89 5.00 10.89
C THR A 160 3.36 5.43 12.25
N GLU A 161 3.77 4.77 13.34
CA GLU A 161 3.38 5.11 14.71
C GLU A 161 4.20 6.27 15.27
N ARG A 162 5.30 6.70 14.61
CA ARG A 162 6.22 7.74 15.09
C ARG A 162 5.55 9.06 15.45
N THR A 163 4.47 9.42 14.77
CA THR A 163 3.72 10.66 15.05
C THR A 163 3.02 10.66 16.41
N ALA A 164 2.95 9.52 17.10
CA ALA A 164 2.40 9.39 18.46
C ALA A 164 3.48 9.44 19.57
N PHE A 165 4.77 9.37 19.25
CA PHE A 165 5.83 9.37 20.25
C PHE A 165 6.22 10.81 20.63
N ARG A 166 6.40 11.05 21.93
CA ARG A 166 7.25 12.15 22.40
C ARG A 166 8.70 11.73 22.20
N ASP A 167 9.56 12.65 21.77
CA ASP A 167 10.96 12.35 21.44
C ASP A 167 11.72 11.63 22.59
N GLU A 168 11.32 11.89 23.84
CA GLU A 168 11.93 11.31 25.06
C GLU A 168 11.69 9.79 25.19
N ASP A 169 10.54 9.28 24.72
CA ASP A 169 10.16 7.87 24.83
C ASP A 169 10.37 7.09 23.51
N ALA A 170 10.77 7.78 22.43
CA ALA A 170 10.82 7.22 21.08
C ALA A 170 11.69 5.96 20.98
N PHE A 171 12.83 5.93 21.68
CA PHE A 171 13.70 4.76 21.72
C PHE A 171 13.11 3.59 22.50
N VAL A 172 12.43 3.86 23.63
CA VAL A 172 11.79 2.83 24.45
C VAL A 172 10.66 2.15 23.68
N GLU A 173 9.83 2.93 22.99
CA GLU A 173 8.73 2.40 22.18
C GLU A 173 9.25 1.67 20.92
N GLN A 174 10.30 2.19 20.29
CA GLN A 174 10.97 1.49 19.19
C GLN A 174 11.50 0.13 19.65
N ASP A 175 12.18 0.07 20.79
CA ASP A 175 12.76 -1.17 21.31
C ASP A 175 11.70 -2.23 21.59
N ARG A 176 10.50 -1.84 22.04
CA ARG A 176 9.37 -2.76 22.20
C ARG A 176 8.92 -3.40 20.89
N ILE A 177 9.02 -2.67 19.78
CA ILE A 177 8.68 -3.18 18.44
C ILE A 177 9.83 -4.03 17.87
N VAL A 178 11.08 -3.61 18.08
CA VAL A 178 12.27 -4.24 17.46
C VAL A 178 12.77 -5.47 18.21
N ALA A 179 12.70 -5.50 19.55
CA ALA A 179 13.25 -6.58 20.36
C ALA A 179 12.69 -7.98 20.00
N PRO A 180 11.37 -8.16 19.76
CA PRO A 180 10.84 -9.44 19.29
C PRO A 180 11.43 -9.90 17.95
N VAL A 181 11.70 -8.95 17.03
CA VAL A 181 12.30 -9.26 15.72
C VAL A 181 13.72 -9.77 15.88
N LEU A 182 14.54 -9.18 16.76
CA LEU A 182 15.90 -9.65 17.01
C LEU A 182 15.96 -11.06 17.61
N GLY A 183 14.92 -11.45 18.37
CA GLY A 183 14.78 -12.80 18.93
C GLY A 183 14.19 -13.85 17.97
N SER A 184 13.69 -13.44 16.80
CA SER A 184 12.96 -14.28 15.85
C SER A 184 13.79 -15.38 15.21
N HIS A 185 13.13 -16.37 14.60
CA HIS A 185 13.81 -17.35 13.77
C HIS A 185 14.46 -16.67 12.57
N ASP A 186 13.76 -15.73 11.93
CA ASP A 186 14.25 -15.01 10.76
C ASP A 186 15.50 -14.17 11.04
N ALA A 187 15.67 -13.59 12.22
CA ALA A 187 16.92 -12.92 12.58
C ALA A 187 18.12 -13.88 12.59
N LYS A 188 17.94 -15.09 13.13
CA LYS A 188 18.97 -16.15 13.15
C LYS A 188 19.27 -16.65 11.74
N GLU A 189 18.24 -16.85 10.93
CA GLU A 189 18.37 -17.26 9.54
C GLU A 189 19.09 -16.18 8.71
N GLY A 190 18.77 -14.90 8.90
CA GLY A 190 19.45 -13.80 8.23
C GLY A 190 20.96 -13.77 8.54
N ALA A 191 21.32 -13.92 9.81
CA ALA A 191 22.72 -14.03 10.24
C ALA A 191 23.42 -15.24 9.60
N ARG A 192 22.78 -16.41 9.61
CA ARG A 192 23.31 -17.63 9.00
C ARG A 192 23.50 -17.49 7.50
N ALA A 193 22.48 -17.04 6.77
CA ALA A 193 22.52 -16.87 5.32
C ALA A 193 23.61 -15.88 4.89
N PHE A 194 23.81 -14.81 5.67
CA PHE A 194 24.91 -13.86 5.46
C PHE A 194 26.28 -14.53 5.63
N THR A 195 26.51 -15.29 6.71
CA THR A 195 27.76 -16.03 6.93
C THR A 195 28.02 -17.07 5.83
N GLU A 196 26.98 -17.77 5.39
CA GLU A 196 27.03 -18.82 4.37
C GLU A 196 27.00 -18.28 2.92
N ARG A 197 26.86 -16.96 2.74
CA ARG A 197 26.75 -16.27 1.43
C ARG A 197 25.68 -16.87 0.50
N ARG A 198 24.52 -17.21 1.06
CA ARG A 198 23.35 -17.67 0.31
C ARG A 198 22.15 -16.75 0.55
N SER A 199 21.12 -16.92 -0.27
CA SER A 199 19.84 -16.25 -0.02
C SER A 199 19.18 -16.81 1.26
N PRO A 200 18.61 -15.93 2.11
CA PRO A 200 17.88 -16.35 3.30
C PRO A 200 16.54 -16.99 2.93
N LEU A 201 16.10 -17.93 3.75
CA LEU A 201 14.80 -18.59 3.67
C LEU A 201 13.91 -18.10 4.81
N TRP A 202 13.19 -17.01 4.57
CA TRP A 202 12.30 -16.40 5.57
C TRP A 202 11.09 -17.30 5.87
N GLN A 203 10.74 -17.40 7.14
CA GLN A 203 9.57 -18.14 7.63
C GLN A 203 8.47 -17.23 8.19
N GLY A 204 8.73 -15.92 8.30
CA GLY A 204 7.76 -14.96 8.83
C GLY A 204 7.60 -15.00 10.34
N ARG A 205 8.55 -15.59 11.07
CA ARG A 205 8.48 -15.83 12.53
C ARG A 205 9.86 -15.78 13.21
#